data_AF-A0A7S3WHA9-F1
#
_entry.id   AF-A0A7S3WHA9-F1
#
_cell.length_a   1.000
_cell.length_b   1.000
_cell.length_c   1.000
_cell.angle_alpha   90.00
_cell.angle_beta   90.00
_cell.angle_gamma   90.00
#
_symmetry.space_group_name_H-M   'P 1'
#
loop_
_entity.id
_entity.type
_entity.pdbx_description
1 polymer ?
#
loop_
_entity_poly.entity_id
_entity_poly.type
_entity_poly.pdbx_seq_one_letter_code
_entity_poly.pdbx_strand_id
1 'polypeptide(L)'
;PLTRWDVEEAVAGAAADGISEVVQKRMRHGAFIDHADLFDTNFFAVSPAETMAMDPQQRFLLEGGYEALHAASLEKAAIMNCVVGVFVGIANADYGDLVKTSPIGRSVYSATGSSHSVAAGRISFALGLLGPCVTYDTACSAALSANHAGLRAIQMNECVSGLVSGVSLMLLPGMSISF
;
A
#
# COMPACT_ATOMS: atom_id res chain seq x y z
N PRO A 1 17.64 -2.61 -5.61
CA PRO A 1 17.80 -3.47 -6.82
C PRO A 1 17.59 -2.62 -8.08
N LEU A 2 18.18 -2.99 -9.22
CA LEU A 2 18.04 -2.21 -10.47
C LEU A 2 16.59 -2.11 -10.98
N THR A 3 15.72 -3.03 -10.56
CA THR A 3 14.27 -2.98 -10.80
C THR A 3 13.55 -1.84 -10.07
N ARG A 4 14.24 -1.07 -9.22
CA ARG A 4 13.71 0.10 -8.52
C ARG A 4 14.34 1.38 -9.06
N TRP A 5 15.66 1.49 -8.97
CA TRP A 5 16.46 2.58 -9.51
C TRP A 5 17.94 2.17 -9.57
N ASP A 6 18.74 2.95 -10.30
CA ASP A 6 20.20 2.86 -10.24
C ASP A 6 20.71 3.55 -8.96
N VAL A 7 21.38 2.78 -8.09
CA VAL A 7 21.88 3.28 -6.81
C VAL A 7 23.05 4.24 -6.97
N GLU A 8 23.87 4.08 -8.01
CA GLU A 8 25.02 4.96 -8.25
C GLU A 8 24.53 6.34 -8.71
N GLU A 9 23.53 6.37 -9.59
CA GLU A 9 22.89 7.61 -10.02
C GLU A 9 22.21 8.34 -8.85
N ALA A 10 21.46 7.61 -8.02
CA ALA A 10 20.80 8.17 -6.84
C ALA A 10 21.80 8.76 -5.83
N VAL A 11 22.90 8.07 -5.56
CA VAL A 11 23.95 8.55 -4.64
C VAL A 11 24.70 9.74 -5.23
N ALA A 12 24.99 9.75 -6.54
CA ALA A 12 25.61 10.87 -7.22
C ALA A 12 24.72 12.13 -7.18
N GLY A 13 23.40 11.97 -7.40
CA GLY A 13 22.42 13.04 -7.26
C GLY A 13 22.40 13.61 -5.85
N ALA A 14 22.33 12.74 -4.82
CA ALA A 14 22.38 13.17 -3.43
C ALA A 14 23.69 13.91 -3.08
N ALA A 15 24.82 13.48 -3.61
CA ALA A 15 26.10 14.16 -3.43
C ALA A 15 26.11 15.57 -4.06
N ALA A 16 25.53 15.71 -5.25
CA ALA A 16 25.38 17.00 -5.93
C ALA A 16 24.47 17.97 -5.13
N ASP A 17 23.45 17.43 -4.45
CA ASP A 17 22.55 18.18 -3.57
C ASP A 17 23.16 18.48 -2.18
N GLY A 18 24.43 18.14 -1.94
CA GLY A 18 25.14 18.43 -0.70
C GLY A 18 24.77 17.52 0.48
N ILE A 19 24.13 16.37 0.21
CA ILE A 19 23.79 15.38 1.23
C ILE A 19 25.07 14.74 1.79
N SER A 20 25.15 14.56 3.11
CA SER A 20 26.35 14.02 3.78
C SER A 20 26.75 12.62 3.28
N GLU A 21 28.05 12.33 3.26
CA GLU A 21 28.60 11.02 2.86
C GLU A 21 28.03 9.86 3.72
N VAL A 22 27.70 10.13 4.98
CA VAL A 22 27.08 9.14 5.89
C VAL A 22 25.69 8.73 5.39
N VAL A 23 24.86 9.69 4.96
CA VAL A 23 23.54 9.42 4.38
C VAL A 23 23.70 8.68 3.06
N GLN A 24 24.61 9.12 2.19
CA GLN A 24 24.90 8.46 0.91
C GLN A 24 25.25 6.98 1.07
N LYS A 25 26.03 6.62 2.11
CA LYS A 25 26.35 5.22 2.42
C LYS A 25 25.12 4.42 2.86
N ARG A 26 24.17 5.04 3.58
CA ARG A 26 22.93 4.38 4.00
C ARG A 26 21.98 4.11 2.84
N MET A 27 21.90 5.02 1.86
CA MET A 27 21.04 4.87 0.67
C MET A 27 21.30 3.58 -0.13
N ARG A 28 22.47 2.98 0.04
CA ARG A 28 22.86 1.71 -0.63
C ARG A 28 22.23 0.47 -0.02
N HIS A 29 21.56 0.60 1.13
CA HIS A 29 21.02 -0.52 1.89
C HIS A 29 19.50 -0.40 2.01
N GLY A 30 18.81 -1.53 1.93
CA GLY A 30 17.37 -1.63 2.10
C GLY A 30 16.88 -3.07 1.95
N ALA A 31 15.72 -3.37 2.51
CA ALA A 31 15.02 -4.63 2.29
C ALA A 31 13.93 -4.41 1.23
N PHE A 32 14.02 -5.15 0.12
CA PHE A 32 13.11 -5.00 -1.01
C PHE A 32 12.37 -6.30 -1.26
N ILE A 33 11.07 -6.19 -1.50
CA ILE A 33 10.24 -7.30 -1.96
C ILE A 33 10.44 -7.42 -3.48
N ASP A 34 10.63 -8.65 -3.94
CA ASP A 34 10.72 -8.97 -5.36
C ASP A 34 9.35 -8.82 -6.03
N HIS A 35 9.35 -8.52 -7.34
CA HIS A 35 8.13 -8.54 -8.15
C HIS A 35 6.98 -7.65 -7.64
N ALA A 36 7.29 -6.55 -6.95
CA ALA A 36 6.25 -5.66 -6.39
C ALA A 36 5.28 -5.06 -7.41
N ASP A 37 5.57 -5.15 -8.70
CA ASP A 37 4.73 -4.70 -9.80
C ASP A 37 3.67 -5.72 -10.24
N LEU A 38 3.78 -7.00 -9.84
CA LEU A 38 2.82 -8.05 -10.20
C LEU A 38 1.49 -7.88 -9.45
N PHE A 39 0.40 -8.27 -10.12
CA PHE A 39 -0.95 -8.26 -9.56
C PHE A 39 -1.92 -9.09 -10.42
N ASP A 40 -2.80 -9.87 -9.80
CA ASP A 40 -3.87 -10.60 -10.48
C ASP A 40 -5.09 -9.70 -10.77
N THR A 41 -5.01 -9.00 -11.90
CA THR A 41 -6.06 -8.09 -12.35
C THR A 41 -7.41 -8.78 -12.58
N ASN A 42 -7.39 -10.02 -13.07
CA ASN A 42 -8.59 -10.76 -13.44
C ASN A 42 -9.36 -11.19 -12.20
N PHE A 43 -8.66 -11.66 -11.16
CA PHE A 43 -9.29 -12.10 -9.92
C PHE A 43 -10.05 -10.96 -9.21
N PHE A 44 -9.49 -9.75 -9.21
CA PHE A 44 -10.10 -8.57 -8.57
C PHE A 44 -10.97 -7.74 -9.51
N ALA A 45 -11.18 -8.16 -10.76
CA ALA A 45 -11.94 -7.43 -11.77
C ALA A 45 -11.46 -5.98 -11.98
N VAL A 46 -10.14 -5.77 -11.90
CA VAL A 46 -9.50 -4.47 -12.11
C VAL A 46 -9.02 -4.38 -13.55
N SER A 47 -9.30 -3.26 -14.23
CA SER A 47 -8.87 -3.09 -15.62
C SER A 47 -7.34 -2.93 -15.73
N PRO A 48 -6.70 -3.28 -16.85
CA PRO A 48 -5.28 -3.02 -17.06
C PRO A 48 -4.90 -1.53 -16.94
N ALA A 49 -5.77 -0.64 -17.44
CA ALA A 49 -5.56 0.81 -17.38
C ALA A 49 -5.61 1.34 -15.93
N GLU A 50 -6.49 0.78 -15.10
CA GLU A 50 -6.54 1.10 -13.67
C GLU A 50 -5.32 0.54 -12.95
N THR A 51 -4.94 -0.71 -13.24
CA THR A 51 -3.79 -1.37 -12.63
C THR A 51 -2.51 -0.56 -12.84
N MET A 52 -2.28 -0.06 -14.06
CA MET A 52 -1.11 0.78 -14.36
C MET A 52 -1.04 2.08 -13.58
N ALA A 53 -2.17 2.62 -13.11
CA ALA A 53 -2.22 3.81 -12.26
C ALA A 53 -2.31 3.48 -10.76
N MET A 54 -2.55 2.22 -10.42
CA MET A 54 -2.74 1.75 -9.05
C MET A 54 -1.40 1.53 -8.36
N ASP A 55 -1.22 2.12 -7.18
CA ASP A 55 -0.05 1.94 -6.34
C ASP A 55 0.14 0.44 -6.05
N PRO A 56 1.32 -0.13 -6.33
CA PRO A 56 1.72 -1.46 -5.90
C PRO A 56 1.30 -1.83 -4.48
N GLN A 57 1.36 -0.88 -3.55
CA GLN A 57 0.92 -1.07 -2.16
C GLN A 57 -0.57 -1.44 -2.06
N GLN A 58 -1.44 -0.79 -2.85
CA GLN A 58 -2.87 -1.15 -2.89
C GLN A 58 -3.09 -2.55 -3.48
N ARG A 59 -2.23 -2.98 -4.39
CA ARG A 59 -2.27 -4.32 -5.01
C ARG A 59 -1.90 -5.40 -4.00
N PHE A 60 -0.79 -5.23 -3.27
CA PHE A 60 -0.40 -6.10 -2.16
C PHE A 60 -1.46 -6.18 -1.07
N LEU A 61 -2.07 -5.03 -0.73
CA LEU A 61 -3.13 -4.99 0.27
C LEU A 61 -4.37 -5.78 -0.15
N LEU A 62 -4.73 -5.75 -1.44
CA LEU A 62 -5.83 -6.55 -1.98
C LEU A 62 -5.52 -8.05 -1.94
N GLU A 63 -4.38 -8.47 -2.49
CA GLU A 63 -3.98 -9.87 -2.54
C GLU A 63 -3.75 -10.44 -1.15
N GLY A 64 -2.90 -9.81 -0.35
CA GLY A 64 -2.59 -10.25 1.01
C GLY A 64 -3.78 -10.15 1.96
N GLY A 65 -4.65 -9.16 1.77
CA GLY A 65 -5.89 -9.03 2.53
C GLY A 65 -6.85 -10.20 2.26
N TYR A 66 -7.02 -10.56 0.98
CA TYR A 66 -7.81 -11.73 0.61
C TYR A 66 -7.16 -13.05 1.08
N GLU A 67 -5.84 -13.19 0.91
CA GLU A 67 -5.10 -14.38 1.37
C GLU A 67 -5.24 -14.59 2.88
N ALA A 68 -5.14 -13.52 3.68
CA ALA A 68 -5.32 -13.58 5.13
C ALA A 68 -6.74 -14.03 5.52
N LEU A 69 -7.77 -13.50 4.84
CA LEU A 69 -9.16 -13.91 5.06
C LEU A 69 -9.38 -15.37 4.64
N HIS A 70 -8.86 -15.76 3.48
CA HIS A 70 -8.96 -17.13 2.98
C HIS A 70 -8.27 -18.12 3.93
N ALA A 71 -7.07 -17.79 4.44
CA ALA A 71 -6.36 -18.57 5.44
C ALA A 71 -7.14 -18.70 6.76
N ALA A 72 -7.98 -17.72 7.10
CA ALA A 72 -8.93 -17.79 8.21
C ALA A 72 -10.22 -18.56 7.89
N SER A 73 -10.27 -19.29 6.76
CA SER A 73 -11.47 -19.98 6.25
C SER A 73 -12.65 -19.06 5.93
N LEU A 74 -12.38 -17.78 5.65
CA LEU A 74 -13.37 -16.79 5.24
C LEU A 74 -13.32 -16.62 3.72
N GLU A 75 -14.07 -17.47 3.01
CA GLU A 75 -14.17 -17.37 1.55
C GLU A 75 -14.91 -16.10 1.11
N LYS A 76 -14.55 -15.58 -0.07
CA LYS A 76 -15.14 -14.34 -0.65
C LYS A 76 -16.67 -14.37 -0.66
N ALA A 77 -17.26 -15.51 -1.03
CA ALA A 77 -18.72 -15.66 -1.08
C ALA A 77 -19.37 -15.61 0.31
N ALA A 78 -18.68 -16.06 1.36
CA ALA A 78 -19.18 -16.10 2.72
C ALA A 78 -19.10 -14.75 3.44
N ILE A 79 -18.13 -13.89 3.07
CA ILE A 79 -17.94 -12.56 3.67
C ILE A 79 -18.58 -11.42 2.88
N MET A 80 -19.12 -11.71 1.69
CA MET A 80 -19.79 -10.71 0.88
C MET A 80 -21.03 -10.18 1.61
N ASN A 81 -21.13 -8.86 1.71
CA ASN A 81 -22.15 -8.12 2.47
C ASN A 81 -22.09 -8.35 4.00
N CYS A 82 -20.99 -8.86 4.53
CA CYS A 82 -20.81 -8.98 5.98
C CYS A 82 -20.22 -7.71 6.60
N VAL A 83 -20.52 -7.48 7.88
CA VAL A 83 -19.97 -6.37 8.68
C VAL A 83 -18.57 -6.73 9.18
N VAL A 84 -17.63 -6.83 8.23
CA VAL A 84 -16.20 -7.03 8.46
C VAL A 84 -15.50 -5.69 8.34
N GLY A 85 -14.78 -5.27 9.38
CA GLY A 85 -13.99 -4.04 9.34
C GLY A 85 -12.69 -4.21 8.54
N VAL A 86 -12.18 -3.13 7.97
CA VAL A 86 -10.90 -3.06 7.25
C VAL A 86 -10.09 -1.90 7.82
N PHE A 87 -8.94 -2.23 8.40
CA PHE A 87 -8.04 -1.28 9.06
C PHE A 87 -6.65 -1.41 8.44
N VAL A 88 -6.24 -0.40 7.67
CA VAL A 88 -4.97 -0.43 6.91
C VAL A 88 -3.97 0.56 7.50
N GLY A 89 -2.75 0.11 7.78
CA GLY A 89 -1.61 0.98 8.07
C GLY A 89 -0.77 1.24 6.82
N ILE A 90 -0.62 2.49 6.41
CA ILE A 90 0.18 2.92 5.25
C ILE A 90 0.58 4.39 5.44
N ALA A 91 1.78 4.78 5.01
CA ALA A 91 2.33 6.12 5.28
C ALA A 91 3.05 6.77 4.08
N ASN A 92 3.66 5.96 3.23
CA ASN A 92 4.42 6.39 2.06
C ASN A 92 3.52 6.45 0.80
N ALA A 93 3.77 7.43 -0.07
CA ALA A 93 2.97 7.69 -1.28
C ALA A 93 3.83 7.89 -2.54
N ASP A 94 5.03 7.30 -2.57
CA ASP A 94 6.03 7.43 -3.66
C ASP A 94 5.43 7.21 -5.05
N TYR A 95 4.52 6.24 -5.17
CA TYR A 95 3.91 5.92 -6.46
C TYR A 95 3.09 7.08 -7.03
N GLY A 96 2.45 7.88 -6.17
CA GLY A 96 1.72 9.06 -6.61
C GLY A 96 2.63 10.07 -7.29
N ASP A 97 3.85 10.26 -6.78
CA ASP A 97 4.83 11.17 -7.37
C ASP A 97 5.45 10.61 -8.65
N LEU A 98 5.68 9.30 -8.72
CA LEU A 98 6.06 8.60 -9.94
C LEU A 98 4.98 8.77 -11.03
N VAL A 99 3.71 8.56 -10.68
CA VAL A 99 2.58 8.67 -11.62
C VAL A 99 2.41 10.10 -12.12
N LYS A 100 2.50 11.11 -11.26
CA LYS A 100 2.39 12.55 -11.62
C LYS A 100 3.39 12.98 -12.68
N THR A 101 4.60 12.42 -12.67
CA THR A 101 5.68 12.75 -13.62
C THR A 101 5.61 11.94 -14.92
N SER A 102 4.69 10.98 -15.01
CA SER A 102 4.51 10.10 -16.16
C SER A 102 3.24 10.44 -16.98
N PRO A 103 3.08 9.90 -18.20
CA PRO A 103 1.82 10.01 -18.95
C PRO A 103 0.59 9.45 -18.20
N ILE A 104 0.80 8.50 -17.27
CA ILE A 104 -0.25 7.86 -16.47
C ILE A 104 -0.93 8.86 -15.53
N GLY A 105 -0.25 9.95 -15.15
CA GLY A 105 -0.81 11.02 -14.32
C GLY A 105 -2.03 11.73 -14.93
N ARG A 106 -2.30 11.54 -16.23
CA ARG A 106 -3.50 12.03 -16.92
C ARG A 106 -4.66 11.02 -16.94
N SER A 107 -4.46 9.83 -16.38
CA SER A 107 -5.48 8.80 -16.27
C SER A 107 -6.59 9.21 -15.31
N VAL A 108 -7.82 8.80 -15.60
CA VAL A 108 -8.96 8.93 -14.68
C VAL A 108 -8.73 8.19 -13.35
N TYR A 109 -7.83 7.20 -13.36
CA TYR A 109 -7.45 6.40 -12.20
C TYR A 109 -6.30 7.02 -11.39
N SER A 110 -5.69 8.12 -11.83
CA SER A 110 -4.52 8.69 -11.14
C SER A 110 -4.84 9.12 -9.71
N ALA A 111 -6.05 9.64 -9.45
CA ALA A 111 -6.44 10.08 -8.12
C ALA A 111 -6.71 8.90 -7.16
N THR A 112 -7.39 7.86 -7.66
CA THR A 112 -7.73 6.67 -6.86
C THR A 112 -6.55 5.73 -6.71
N GLY A 113 -5.61 5.77 -7.65
CA GLY A 113 -4.47 4.88 -7.70
C GLY A 113 -3.43 5.11 -6.60
N SER A 114 -3.27 6.34 -6.10
CA SER A 114 -2.27 6.65 -5.06
C SER A 114 -2.86 7.11 -3.72
N SER A 115 -4.17 7.26 -3.62
CA SER A 115 -4.80 7.74 -2.39
C SER A 115 -4.79 6.66 -1.30
N HIS A 116 -4.31 7.00 -0.11
CA HIS A 116 -4.30 6.07 1.04
C HIS A 116 -5.70 5.67 1.48
N SER A 117 -6.68 6.57 1.48
CA SER A 117 -8.06 6.22 1.84
C SER A 117 -8.66 5.19 0.89
N VAL A 118 -8.27 5.23 -0.39
CA VAL A 118 -8.68 4.24 -1.39
C VAL A 118 -8.02 2.88 -1.12
N ALA A 119 -6.87 2.80 -0.45
CA ALA A 119 -6.22 1.53 -0.14
C ALA A 119 -7.13 0.63 0.72
N ALA A 120 -7.67 1.13 1.84
CA ALA A 120 -8.66 0.38 2.62
C ALA A 120 -9.99 0.21 1.86
N GLY A 121 -10.48 1.28 1.23
CA GLY A 121 -11.75 1.26 0.51
C GLY A 121 -11.80 0.23 -0.61
N ARG A 122 -10.68 0.00 -1.29
CA ARG A 122 -10.56 -0.96 -2.39
C ARG A 122 -10.70 -2.39 -1.90
N ILE A 123 -10.15 -2.74 -0.73
CA ILE A 123 -10.34 -4.06 -0.12
C ILE A 123 -11.82 -4.27 0.20
N SER A 124 -12.44 -3.31 0.90
CA SER A 124 -13.85 -3.36 1.25
C SER A 124 -14.73 -3.49 0.01
N PHE A 125 -14.44 -2.72 -1.04
CA PHE A 125 -15.18 -2.75 -2.30
C PHE A 125 -15.02 -4.09 -3.04
N ALA A 126 -13.78 -4.57 -3.22
CA ALA A 126 -13.51 -5.78 -4.01
C ALA A 126 -14.02 -7.06 -3.34
N LEU A 127 -14.09 -7.08 -2.01
CA LEU A 127 -14.55 -8.22 -1.20
C LEU A 127 -16.00 -8.05 -0.69
N GLY A 128 -16.62 -6.90 -0.88
CA GLY A 128 -18.00 -6.62 -0.47
C GLY A 128 -18.18 -6.47 1.04
N LEU A 129 -17.22 -5.88 1.75
CA LEU A 129 -17.24 -5.75 3.21
C LEU A 129 -17.93 -4.44 3.63
N LEU A 130 -18.79 -4.51 4.65
CA LEU A 130 -19.67 -3.41 5.08
C LEU A 130 -19.34 -2.86 6.48
N GLY A 131 -18.22 -3.28 7.09
CA GLY A 131 -17.78 -2.75 8.39
C GLY A 131 -17.01 -1.44 8.30
N PRO A 132 -16.45 -0.95 9.42
CA PRO A 132 -15.58 0.23 9.45
C PRO A 132 -14.43 0.07 8.45
N CYS A 133 -14.15 1.11 7.66
CA CYS A 133 -13.14 1.06 6.61
C CYS A 133 -12.23 2.27 6.74
N VAL A 134 -11.05 2.08 7.33
CA VAL A 134 -10.18 3.19 7.76
C VAL A 134 -8.73 2.92 7.42
N THR A 135 -8.04 3.97 6.98
CA THR A 135 -6.59 3.97 6.75
C THR A 135 -5.90 4.84 7.80
N TYR A 136 -4.81 4.33 8.38
CA TYR A 136 -4.03 4.96 9.41
C TYR A 136 -2.64 5.29 8.88
N ASP A 137 -2.30 6.57 8.94
CA ASP A 137 -0.94 7.05 8.81
C ASP A 137 -0.49 7.62 10.16
N THR A 138 0.31 6.83 10.87
CA THR A 138 1.08 7.27 12.04
C THR A 138 2.56 6.95 11.84
N ALA A 139 3.04 7.10 10.60
CA ALA A 139 4.38 6.74 10.16
C ALA A 139 4.74 5.28 10.54
N CYS A 140 5.89 5.05 11.17
CA CYS A 140 6.40 3.72 11.53
C CYS A 140 5.47 2.91 12.43
N SER A 141 4.51 3.56 13.10
CA SER A 141 3.53 2.91 13.97
C SER A 141 2.19 2.61 13.28
N ALA A 142 2.03 2.95 11.99
CA ALA A 142 0.76 2.87 11.27
C ALA A 142 0.05 1.51 11.38
N ALA A 143 0.78 0.41 11.17
CA ALA A 143 0.21 -0.94 11.28
C ALA A 143 -0.25 -1.28 12.72
N LEU A 144 0.50 -0.83 13.73
CA LEU A 144 0.12 -1.04 15.14
C LEU A 144 -1.09 -0.17 15.53
N SER A 145 -1.17 1.05 15.02
CA SER A 145 -2.33 1.93 15.19
C SER A 145 -3.59 1.36 14.53
N ALA A 146 -3.46 0.84 13.31
CA ALA A 146 -4.54 0.14 12.62
C ALA A 146 -5.00 -1.10 13.40
N ASN A 147 -4.06 -1.89 13.94
CA ASN A 147 -4.37 -3.04 14.79
C ASN A 147 -5.11 -2.65 16.08
N HIS A 148 -4.63 -1.58 16.75
CA HIS A 148 -5.28 -1.05 17.93
C HIS A 148 -6.74 -0.66 17.62
N ALA A 149 -6.96 0.07 16.54
CA ALA A 149 -8.29 0.49 16.13
C ALA A 149 -9.19 -0.69 15.75
N GLY A 150 -8.67 -1.68 15.02
CA GLY A 150 -9.43 -2.88 14.67
C GLY A 150 -9.91 -3.66 15.90
N LEU A 151 -9.02 -3.83 16.89
CA LEU A 151 -9.40 -4.44 18.16
C LEU A 151 -10.48 -3.63 18.89
N ARG A 152 -10.37 -2.30 18.90
CA ARG A 152 -11.37 -1.42 19.54
C ARG A 152 -12.72 -1.49 18.85
N ALA A 153 -12.76 -1.49 17.52
CA ALA A 153 -14.00 -1.59 16.76
C ALA A 153 -14.76 -2.89 17.08
N ILE A 154 -14.06 -4.02 17.22
CA ILE A 154 -14.67 -5.29 17.64
C ILE A 154 -15.19 -5.19 19.09
N GLN A 155 -14.39 -4.64 20.01
CA GLN A 155 -14.81 -4.46 21.42
C GLN A 155 -16.05 -3.56 21.57
N MET A 156 -16.20 -2.58 20.68
CA MET A 156 -17.34 -1.65 20.65
C MET A 156 -18.53 -2.19 19.85
N ASN A 157 -18.45 -3.42 19.32
CA ASN A 157 -19.45 -4.04 18.44
C ASN A 157 -19.75 -3.23 17.17
N GLU A 158 -18.77 -2.47 16.66
CA GLU A 158 -18.88 -1.80 15.35
C GLU A 158 -18.73 -2.79 14.19
N CYS A 159 -18.06 -3.92 14.43
CA CYS A 159 -17.96 -5.06 13.51
C CYS A 159 -17.79 -6.37 14.28
N VAL A 160 -18.13 -7.48 13.63
CA VAL A 160 -18.03 -8.84 14.23
C VAL A 160 -16.65 -9.44 14.03
N SER A 161 -15.98 -9.05 12.95
CA SER A 161 -14.61 -9.41 12.62
C SER A 161 -13.95 -8.25 11.88
N GLY A 162 -12.63 -8.27 11.78
CA GLY A 162 -11.88 -7.23 11.08
C GLY A 162 -10.61 -7.76 10.44
N LEU A 163 -10.29 -7.23 9.26
CA LEU A 163 -9.00 -7.38 8.61
C LEU A 163 -8.12 -6.20 9.01
N VAL A 164 -6.98 -6.50 9.61
CA VAL A 164 -5.92 -5.52 9.86
C VAL A 164 -4.76 -5.83 8.91
N SER A 165 -4.31 -4.84 8.16
CA SER A 165 -3.17 -5.00 7.25
C SER A 165 -2.24 -3.79 7.30
N GLY A 166 -0.97 -4.00 6.98
CA GLY A 166 0.03 -2.95 6.91
C GLY A 166 0.94 -3.17 5.71
N VAL A 167 1.29 -2.10 5.01
CA VAL A 167 2.15 -2.16 3.82
C VAL A 167 3.15 -1.02 3.81
N SER A 168 4.33 -1.28 3.26
CA SER A 168 5.34 -0.26 3.00
C SER A 168 6.20 -0.69 1.82
N LEU A 169 6.34 0.18 0.83
CA LEU A 169 7.19 -0.01 -0.35
C LEU A 169 7.96 1.27 -0.68
N MET A 170 9.28 1.18 -0.73
CA MET A 170 10.10 2.28 -1.22
C MET A 170 10.23 2.17 -2.75
N LEU A 171 9.68 3.15 -3.47
CA LEU A 171 9.64 3.15 -4.95
C LEU A 171 10.51 4.26 -5.55
N LEU A 172 10.84 5.29 -4.78
CA LEU A 172 11.74 6.36 -5.19
C LEU A 172 12.96 6.45 -4.25
N PRO A 173 14.14 6.83 -4.77
CA PRO A 173 15.35 6.96 -3.96
C PRO A 173 15.27 8.10 -2.94
N GLY A 174 14.44 9.12 -3.17
CA GLY A 174 14.35 10.29 -2.30
C GLY A 174 13.99 9.95 -0.85
N MET A 175 13.17 8.91 -0.63
CA MET A 175 12.85 8.44 0.72
C MET A 175 14.09 7.96 1.47
N SER A 176 15.05 7.32 0.80
CA SER A 176 16.29 6.84 1.45
C SER A 176 17.23 7.95 1.95
N ILE A 177 16.99 9.22 1.56
CA ILE A 177 17.74 10.38 2.05
C ILE A 177 17.23 10.83 3.43
N SER A 178 15.91 10.76 3.61
CA SER A 178 15.22 11.31 4.78
C SER A 178 15.19 10.37 6.00
N PHE A 179 15.66 9.12 5.85
CA PHE A 179 15.64 8.08 6.89
C PHE A 179 17.01 7.46 7.15
#